data_AF-A0A7J4RHV4-F1
#
_entry.id   AF-A0A7J4RHV4-F1
#
_cell.length_a   1.000
_cell.length_b   1.000
_cell.length_c   1.000
_cell.angle_alpha   90.00
_cell.angle_beta   90.00
_cell.angle_gamma   90.00
#
_symmetry.space_group_name_H-M   'P 1'
#
loop_
_entity.id
_entity.type
_entity.pdbx_description
1 polymer ?
#
loop_
_entity_poly.entity_id
_entity_poly.type
_entity_poly.pdbx_seq_one_letter_code
_entity_poly.pdbx_strand_id
1 'polypeptide(L)'
;MPVRLPNPELDFVGQYNRLSASQVNTWKACPRLWYYEKVRRFVMPQIPILYVGRAVEEAICKTLKESPSLIVSSAPADIYAPTPLDDEGRPDRNYDKKWPAEQLLLLAKSKWPTDSDSLLEWANQRVLSHLTVCLEAMRIEWSKHDRKAGDWEADVDMDRCERMARNGIRLHMDEVNSCMKTVRQEEVDAWRAGKRDFWPAPDGRGYSIDVHPLAQTGPVTLIEAWEIARPWFVDPDAKPFMMNAVHPEHWFQGEYDLVYRWGGQKKIVDIKASLGNSDR
;
A
#
# COMPACT_ATOMS: atom_id res chain seq x y z
N MET A 1 -14.28 0.12 6.67
CA MET A 1 -13.33 -0.97 6.94
C MET A 1 -12.66 -1.28 5.61
N PRO A 2 -11.32 -1.21 5.53
CA PRO A 2 -10.62 -1.39 4.26
C PRO A 2 -10.62 -2.85 3.78
N VAL A 3 -10.73 -3.82 4.69
CA VAL A 3 -10.92 -5.23 4.36
C VAL A 3 -12.28 -5.67 4.88
N ARG A 4 -12.98 -6.43 4.05
CA ARG A 4 -14.21 -7.12 4.42
C ARG A 4 -14.24 -8.46 3.71
N LEU A 5 -13.97 -9.51 4.46
CA LEU A 5 -14.02 -10.88 3.97
C LEU A 5 -15.49 -11.30 3.76
N PRO A 6 -15.80 -12.05 2.68
CA PRO A 6 -17.14 -12.58 2.49
C PRO A 6 -17.44 -13.62 3.56
N ASN A 7 -18.71 -13.71 3.98
CA ASN A 7 -19.15 -14.84 4.80
C ASN A 7 -19.54 -15.98 3.85
N PRO A 8 -18.80 -17.11 3.81
CA PRO A 8 -19.09 -18.21 2.88
C PRO A 8 -20.51 -18.77 3.02
N GLU A 9 -21.09 -18.74 4.22
CA GLU A 9 -22.45 -19.25 4.47
C GLU A 9 -23.55 -18.35 3.87
N LEU A 10 -23.25 -17.07 3.67
CA LEU A 10 -24.18 -16.06 3.16
C LEU A 10 -23.86 -15.61 1.72
N ASP A 11 -22.75 -16.10 1.17
CA ASP A 11 -22.23 -15.70 -0.13
C ASP A 11 -22.85 -16.52 -1.28
N PHE A 12 -24.10 -16.20 -1.62
CA PHE A 12 -24.79 -16.82 -2.76
C PHE A 12 -24.29 -16.32 -4.13
N VAL A 13 -23.50 -15.24 -4.18
CA VAL A 13 -22.92 -14.70 -5.42
C VAL A 13 -21.69 -15.52 -5.82
N GLY A 14 -20.82 -15.82 -4.84
CA GLY A 14 -19.58 -16.54 -5.05
C GLY A 14 -18.45 -15.65 -5.62
N GLN A 15 -17.20 -16.07 -5.37
CA GLN A 15 -15.99 -15.28 -5.67
C GLN A 15 -15.87 -14.81 -7.13
N TYR A 16 -16.25 -15.65 -8.10
CA TYR A 16 -16.01 -15.38 -9.53
C TYR A 16 -17.11 -14.57 -10.21
N ASN A 17 -18.22 -14.27 -9.52
CA ASN A 17 -19.38 -13.58 -10.09
C ASN A 17 -19.52 -12.13 -9.60
N ARG A 18 -18.59 -11.66 -8.76
CA ARG A 18 -18.62 -10.30 -8.22
C ARG A 18 -18.14 -9.27 -9.24
N LEU A 19 -18.80 -8.12 -9.24
CA LEU A 19 -18.38 -6.96 -10.03
C LEU A 19 -17.19 -6.27 -9.36
N SER A 20 -16.34 -5.64 -10.17
CA SER A 20 -15.33 -4.69 -9.72
C SER A 20 -15.52 -3.34 -10.42
N ALA A 21 -14.94 -2.27 -9.85
CA ALA A 21 -15.02 -0.94 -10.46
C ALA A 21 -14.43 -0.94 -11.89
N SER A 22 -13.30 -1.65 -12.09
CA SER A 22 -12.69 -1.81 -13.41
C SER A 22 -13.60 -2.54 -14.41
N GLN A 23 -14.39 -3.53 -13.97
CA GLN A 23 -15.37 -4.19 -14.83
C GLN A 23 -16.51 -3.24 -15.22
N VAL A 24 -17.04 -2.48 -14.26
CA VAL A 24 -18.10 -1.49 -14.52
C VAL A 24 -17.61 -0.40 -15.48
N ASN A 25 -16.39 0.09 -15.29
CA ASN A 25 -15.78 1.09 -16.16
C ASN A 25 -15.57 0.54 -17.58
N THR A 26 -15.08 -0.69 -17.73
CA THR A 26 -14.92 -1.32 -19.04
C THR A 26 -16.28 -1.54 -19.73
N TRP A 27 -17.31 -1.96 -18.99
CA TRP A 27 -18.67 -2.07 -19.55
C TRP A 27 -19.20 -0.73 -20.05
N LYS A 28 -19.10 0.33 -19.23
CA LYS A 28 -19.55 1.68 -19.61
C LYS A 28 -18.78 2.23 -20.81
N ALA A 29 -17.48 1.97 -20.89
CA ALA A 29 -16.63 2.45 -21.98
C ALA A 29 -16.82 1.66 -23.28
N CYS A 30 -16.88 0.32 -23.19
CA CYS A 30 -17.05 -0.56 -24.35
C CYS A 30 -17.66 -1.92 -23.93
N PRO A 31 -19.00 -2.08 -24.05
CA PRO A 31 -19.68 -3.33 -23.71
C PRO A 31 -19.17 -4.54 -24.50
N ARG A 32 -18.75 -4.33 -25.76
CA ARG A 32 -18.20 -5.39 -26.62
C ARG A 32 -16.86 -5.90 -26.10
N LEU A 33 -15.98 -5.01 -25.67
CA LEU A 33 -14.70 -5.38 -25.04
C LEU A 33 -14.95 -6.16 -23.75
N TRP A 34 -15.83 -5.65 -22.89
CA TRP A 34 -16.22 -6.34 -21.66
C TRP A 34 -16.76 -7.75 -21.96
N TYR A 35 -17.62 -7.90 -22.97
CA TYR A 35 -18.17 -9.20 -23.36
C TYR A 35 -17.06 -10.17 -23.80
N TYR A 36 -16.11 -9.72 -24.63
CA TYR A 36 -15.01 -10.57 -25.05
C TYR A 36 -14.10 -10.98 -23.89
N GLU A 37 -13.75 -10.07 -23.00
CA GLU A 37 -12.86 -10.36 -21.87
C GLU A 37 -13.54 -11.19 -20.77
N LYS A 38 -14.78 -10.84 -20.39
CA LYS A 38 -15.44 -11.40 -19.19
C LYS A 38 -16.37 -12.56 -19.52
N VAL A 39 -17.04 -12.54 -20.66
CA VAL A 39 -17.94 -13.63 -21.09
C VAL A 39 -17.20 -14.62 -21.98
N ARG A 40 -16.47 -14.16 -22.99
CA ARG A 40 -15.73 -15.04 -23.93
C ARG A 40 -14.32 -15.40 -23.47
N ARG A 41 -13.84 -14.80 -22.37
CA ARG A 41 -12.53 -15.07 -21.76
C ARG A 41 -11.35 -14.88 -22.71
N PHE A 42 -11.45 -13.92 -23.63
CA PHE A 42 -10.31 -13.50 -24.44
C PHE A 42 -9.31 -12.75 -23.56
N VAL A 43 -8.03 -13.09 -23.69
CA VAL A 43 -6.99 -12.62 -22.77
C VAL A 43 -5.97 -11.76 -23.53
N MET A 44 -5.81 -10.50 -23.11
CA MET A 44 -4.99 -9.49 -23.79
C MET A 44 -3.48 -9.66 -23.53
N PRO A 45 -2.60 -9.39 -24.50
CA PRO A 45 -1.16 -9.45 -24.31
C PRO A 45 -0.68 -8.72 -23.05
N GLN A 46 0.38 -9.23 -22.45
CA GLN A 46 0.97 -8.66 -21.23
C GLN A 46 2.16 -7.78 -21.62
N ILE A 47 1.97 -6.46 -21.55
CA ILE A 47 2.97 -5.46 -21.94
C ILE A 47 3.69 -4.88 -20.71
N PRO A 48 4.95 -4.40 -20.84
CA PRO A 48 5.76 -3.93 -19.71
C PRO A 48 5.07 -2.89 -18.81
N ILE A 49 4.34 -1.95 -19.38
CA ILE A 49 3.72 -0.85 -18.63
C ILE A 49 2.70 -1.31 -17.56
N LEU A 50 2.03 -2.45 -17.78
CA LEU A 50 1.11 -3.04 -16.79
C LEU A 50 1.86 -3.51 -15.52
N TYR A 51 3.10 -3.96 -15.69
CA TYR A 51 3.96 -4.41 -14.61
C TYR A 51 4.66 -3.24 -13.93
N VAL A 52 5.03 -2.21 -14.69
CA VAL A 52 5.56 -0.95 -14.13
C VAL A 52 4.59 -0.34 -13.12
N GLY A 53 3.28 -0.34 -13.43
CA GLY A 53 2.30 0.20 -12.50
C GLY A 53 2.26 -0.53 -11.16
N ARG A 54 2.36 -1.87 -11.19
CA ARG A 54 2.48 -2.71 -9.99
C ARG A 54 3.76 -2.42 -9.22
N ALA A 55 4.91 -2.30 -9.91
CA ALA A 55 6.19 -1.99 -9.26
C ALA A 55 6.16 -0.66 -8.52
N VAL A 56 5.58 0.38 -9.14
CA VAL A 56 5.48 1.72 -8.53
C VAL A 56 4.57 1.71 -7.31
N GLU A 57 3.40 1.06 -7.40
CA GLU A 57 2.46 0.94 -6.30
C GLU A 57 3.07 0.16 -5.12
N GLU A 58 3.73 -0.97 -5.40
CA GLU A 58 4.40 -1.78 -4.39
C GLU A 58 5.54 -1.02 -3.72
N ALA A 59 6.34 -0.26 -4.48
CA ALA A 59 7.42 0.55 -3.93
C ALA A 59 6.92 1.65 -2.98
N ILE A 60 5.81 2.30 -3.35
CA ILE A 60 5.13 3.26 -2.47
C ILE A 60 4.66 2.54 -1.20
N CYS A 61 3.94 1.42 -1.33
CA CYS A 61 3.41 0.67 -0.17
C CYS A 61 4.53 0.17 0.75
N LYS A 62 5.64 -0.34 0.21
CA LYS A 62 6.81 -0.75 1.01
C LYS A 62 7.42 0.44 1.77
N THR A 63 7.54 1.60 1.13
CA THR A 63 8.00 2.82 1.82
C THR A 63 7.01 3.28 2.91
N LEU A 64 5.73 3.26 2.59
CA LEU A 64 4.63 3.54 3.52
C LEU A 64 4.41 2.42 4.54
N LYS A 65 5.19 1.33 4.55
CA LYS A 65 5.23 0.34 5.64
C LYS A 65 6.30 0.69 6.67
N GLU A 66 7.34 1.42 6.24
CA GLU A 66 8.52 1.72 7.05
C GLU A 66 8.33 2.92 7.98
N SER A 67 9.20 3.03 8.98
CA SER A 67 9.24 4.19 9.88
C SER A 67 10.59 4.91 9.80
N PRO A 68 10.60 6.25 9.66
CA PRO A 68 11.83 7.05 9.66
C PRO A 68 12.59 7.01 11.00
N SER A 69 11.95 6.53 12.07
CA SER A 69 12.56 6.36 13.38
C SER A 69 13.25 4.99 13.57
N LEU A 70 13.03 4.05 12.65
CA LEU A 70 13.58 2.70 12.69
C LEU A 70 14.61 2.45 11.57
N ILE A 71 14.40 3.06 10.40
CA ILE A 71 15.16 2.73 9.19
C ILE A 71 15.86 3.99 8.69
N VAL A 72 17.17 3.91 8.49
CA VAL A 72 17.95 4.98 7.82
C VAL A 72 17.67 4.97 6.32
N SER A 73 17.76 6.12 5.66
CA SER A 73 17.41 6.26 4.24
C SER A 73 18.21 5.32 3.33
N SER A 74 19.47 5.06 3.67
CA SER A 74 20.40 4.19 2.93
C SER A 74 20.31 2.70 3.28
N ALA A 75 19.33 2.27 4.08
CA ALA A 75 19.17 0.85 4.41
C ALA A 75 18.87 0.01 3.15
N PRO A 76 19.12 -1.31 3.17
CA PRO A 76 18.64 -2.20 2.12
C PRO A 76 17.10 -2.15 1.96
N ALA A 77 16.59 -2.50 0.78
CA ALA A 77 15.15 -2.55 0.52
C ALA A 77 14.46 -3.69 1.29
N ASP A 78 15.20 -4.75 1.62
CA ASP A 78 14.75 -5.93 2.37
C ASP A 78 15.06 -5.83 3.88
N ILE A 79 15.23 -4.62 4.41
CA ILE A 79 15.57 -4.39 5.82
C ILE A 79 14.48 -4.91 6.79
N TYR A 80 13.22 -4.92 6.38
CA TYR A 80 12.17 -5.59 7.12
C TYR A 80 12.14 -7.08 6.79
N ALA A 81 12.10 -7.89 7.85
CA ALA A 81 11.69 -9.28 7.72
C ALA A 81 10.26 -9.37 7.13
N PRO A 82 9.93 -10.46 6.42
CA PRO A 82 8.57 -10.66 5.90
C PRO A 82 7.51 -10.60 7.01
N THR A 83 6.35 -10.02 6.69
CA THR A 83 5.17 -10.08 7.57
C THR A 83 4.77 -11.55 7.83
N PRO A 84 4.52 -11.96 9.09
CA PRO A 84 3.98 -13.28 9.40
C PRO A 84 2.58 -13.46 8.81
N LEU A 85 2.35 -14.56 8.10
CA LEU A 85 1.08 -14.85 7.44
C LEU A 85 0.37 -16.07 8.05
N ASP A 86 -0.97 -16.04 8.01
CA ASP A 86 -1.81 -17.19 8.34
C ASP A 86 -1.85 -18.21 7.19
N ASP A 87 -2.55 -19.34 7.41
CA ASP A 87 -2.65 -20.42 6.42
C ASP A 87 -3.30 -19.95 5.10
N GLU A 88 -4.18 -18.95 5.17
CA GLU A 88 -4.80 -18.31 4.00
C GLU A 88 -3.87 -17.31 3.31
N GLY A 89 -2.77 -16.89 3.93
CA GLY A 89 -1.80 -15.94 3.39
C GLY A 89 -2.12 -14.47 3.67
N ARG A 90 -2.85 -14.16 4.74
CA ARG A 90 -3.09 -12.80 5.26
C ARG A 90 -2.17 -12.54 6.46
N PRO A 91 -1.88 -11.28 6.82
CA PRO A 91 -1.11 -10.99 8.03
C PRO A 91 -1.77 -11.61 9.27
N ASP A 92 -1.05 -12.51 9.94
CA ASP A 92 -1.59 -13.39 10.98
C ASP A 92 -1.91 -12.61 12.26
N ARG A 93 -3.19 -12.54 12.60
CA ARG A 93 -3.66 -11.84 13.81
C ARG A 93 -3.28 -12.53 15.10
N ASN A 94 -3.06 -13.84 15.06
CA ASN A 94 -2.79 -14.67 16.23
C ASN A 94 -1.28 -14.92 16.41
N TYR A 95 -0.44 -14.26 15.61
CA TYR A 95 1.00 -14.39 15.70
C TYR A 95 1.53 -13.85 17.04
N ASP A 96 2.19 -14.72 17.80
CA ASP A 96 2.61 -14.50 19.19
C ASP A 96 4.08 -14.10 19.35
N LYS A 97 4.81 -13.94 18.25
CA LYS A 97 6.22 -13.50 18.24
C LYS A 97 6.34 -12.07 17.73
N LYS A 98 7.59 -11.58 17.70
CA LYS A 98 7.91 -10.23 17.26
C LYS A 98 7.63 -10.02 15.78
N TRP A 99 6.88 -8.96 15.49
CA TRP A 99 6.65 -8.48 14.13
C TRP A 99 7.89 -7.75 13.57
N PRO A 100 8.00 -7.56 12.24
CA PRO A 100 9.22 -7.01 11.61
C PRO A 100 9.75 -5.71 12.21
N ALA A 101 8.88 -4.74 12.52
CA ALA A 101 9.29 -3.47 13.12
C ALA A 101 9.72 -3.61 14.58
N GLU A 102 9.24 -4.63 15.30
CA GLU A 102 9.57 -4.91 16.71
C GLU A 102 10.92 -5.64 16.87
N GLN A 103 11.46 -6.12 15.74
CA GLN A 103 12.80 -6.72 15.67
C GLN A 103 13.89 -5.66 15.48
N LEU A 104 13.53 -4.44 15.07
CA LEU A 104 14.45 -3.32 14.90
C LEU A 104 14.55 -2.47 16.17
N LEU A 105 15.74 -1.91 16.40
CA LEU A 105 15.96 -0.91 17.44
C LEU A 105 15.60 0.48 16.92
N LEU A 106 15.11 1.34 17.81
CA LEU A 106 14.95 2.76 17.51
C LEU A 106 16.30 3.39 17.17
N LEU A 107 16.30 4.17 16.10
CA LEU A 107 17.44 5.03 15.80
C LEU A 107 17.60 6.08 16.90
N ALA A 108 18.83 6.51 17.15
CA ALA A 108 19.08 7.66 18.00
C ALA A 108 18.30 8.87 17.49
N LYS A 109 17.72 9.68 18.39
CA LYS A 109 16.91 10.85 18.02
C LYS A 109 17.65 11.84 17.10
N SER A 110 18.97 11.90 17.17
CA SER A 110 19.82 12.71 16.27
C SER A 110 19.81 12.24 14.80
N LYS A 111 19.26 11.06 14.51
CA LYS A 111 19.09 10.51 13.16
C LYS A 111 17.66 10.65 12.64
N TRP A 112 16.74 11.12 13.47
CA TRP A 112 15.36 11.29 13.04
C TRP A 112 15.25 12.54 12.16
N PRO A 113 14.41 12.53 11.12
CA PRO A 113 14.04 13.75 10.41
C PRO A 113 13.51 14.82 11.38
N THR A 114 14.02 16.04 11.25
CA THR A 114 13.70 17.17 12.13
C THR A 114 12.66 18.11 11.54
N ASP A 115 12.40 17.98 10.24
CA ASP A 115 11.53 18.86 9.45
C ASP A 115 10.95 18.11 8.25
N SER A 116 9.95 18.72 7.60
CA SER A 116 9.25 18.10 6.47
C SER A 116 10.18 17.79 5.28
N ASP A 117 11.23 18.59 5.07
CA ASP A 117 12.12 18.42 3.92
C ASP A 117 13.05 17.23 4.12
N SER A 118 13.64 17.09 5.31
CA SER A 118 14.45 15.92 5.68
C SER A 118 13.63 14.63 5.72
N LEU A 119 12.35 14.68 6.09
CA LEU A 119 11.46 13.52 6.04
C LEU A 119 11.11 13.13 4.61
N LEU A 120 10.81 14.11 3.76
CA LEU A 120 10.56 13.88 2.33
C LEU A 120 11.80 13.31 1.64
N GLU A 121 12.99 13.82 1.96
CA GLU A 121 14.25 13.29 1.42
C GLU A 121 14.49 11.84 1.85
N TRP A 122 14.25 11.53 3.13
CA TRP A 122 14.30 10.15 3.62
C TRP A 122 13.34 9.25 2.83
N ALA A 123 12.06 9.63 2.73
CA ALA A 123 11.03 8.82 2.08
C ALA A 123 11.30 8.65 0.58
N ASN A 124 11.84 9.68 -0.08
CA ASN A 124 12.25 9.63 -1.48
C ASN A 124 13.40 8.63 -1.70
N GLN A 125 14.41 8.61 -0.83
CA GLN A 125 15.49 7.64 -0.93
C GLN A 125 14.98 6.21 -0.71
N ARG A 126 14.07 6.01 0.26
CA ARG A 126 13.43 4.71 0.51
C ARG A 126 12.63 4.24 -0.71
N VAL A 127 11.76 5.08 -1.28
CA VAL A 127 10.91 4.67 -2.40
C VAL A 127 11.71 4.33 -3.65
N LEU A 128 12.84 5.01 -3.90
CA LEU A 128 13.72 4.66 -5.02
C LEU A 128 14.47 3.34 -4.81
N SER A 129 14.90 3.07 -3.57
CA SER A 129 15.49 1.77 -3.22
C SER A 129 14.50 0.63 -3.47
N HIS A 130 13.25 0.79 -3.01
CA HIS A 130 12.18 -0.19 -3.26
C HIS A 130 11.82 -0.30 -4.74
N LEU A 131 11.70 0.82 -5.45
CA LEU A 131 11.33 0.86 -6.86
C LEU A 131 12.32 0.07 -7.72
N THR A 132 13.61 0.17 -7.43
CA THR A 132 14.66 -0.56 -8.15
C THR A 132 14.44 -2.08 -8.05
N VAL A 133 14.20 -2.58 -6.85
CA VAL A 133 13.95 -4.01 -6.62
C VAL A 133 12.61 -4.46 -7.22
N CYS A 134 11.57 -3.65 -7.07
CA CYS A 134 10.23 -3.97 -7.58
C CYS A 134 10.19 -3.99 -9.12
N LEU A 135 10.87 -3.06 -9.80
CA LEU A 135 10.96 -3.05 -11.26
C LEU A 135 11.69 -4.27 -11.80
N GLU A 136 12.79 -4.69 -11.17
CA GLU A 136 13.51 -5.90 -11.59
C GLU A 136 12.67 -7.17 -11.38
N ALA A 137 11.97 -7.27 -10.24
CA ALA A 137 11.05 -8.38 -9.99
C ALA A 137 9.94 -8.44 -11.05
N MET A 138 9.36 -7.29 -11.38
CA MET A 138 8.33 -7.15 -12.40
C MET A 138 8.84 -7.44 -13.82
N ARG A 139 10.08 -7.05 -14.14
CA ARG A 139 10.75 -7.39 -15.42
C ARG A 139 10.89 -8.90 -15.57
N ILE A 140 11.34 -9.57 -14.52
CA ILE A 140 11.48 -11.03 -14.49
C ILE A 140 10.10 -11.69 -14.64
N GLU A 141 9.07 -11.23 -13.92
CA GLU A 141 7.71 -11.76 -14.01
C GLU A 141 7.14 -11.63 -15.44
N TRP A 142 7.24 -10.44 -16.04
CA TRP A 142 6.83 -10.18 -17.42
C TRP A 142 7.58 -11.08 -18.41
N SER A 143 8.91 -11.23 -18.25
CA SER A 143 9.74 -12.01 -19.17
C SER A 143 9.37 -13.50 -19.23
N LYS A 144 8.76 -14.02 -18.16
CA LYS A 144 8.32 -15.41 -18.02
C LYS A 144 6.87 -15.62 -18.43
N HIS A 145 6.11 -14.56 -18.66
CA HIS A 145 4.69 -14.66 -18.94
C HIS A 145 4.46 -15.16 -20.37
N ASP A 146 3.67 -16.23 -20.54
CA ASP A 146 3.42 -16.88 -21.85
C ASP A 146 2.91 -15.92 -22.93
N ARG A 147 2.14 -14.92 -22.51
CA ARG A 147 1.51 -13.90 -23.36
C ARG A 147 2.26 -12.56 -23.38
N LYS A 148 3.55 -12.56 -23.04
CA LYS A 148 4.35 -11.32 -23.06
C LYS A 148 4.39 -10.72 -24.47
N ALA A 149 4.31 -9.41 -24.53
CA ALA A 149 4.47 -8.61 -25.74
C ALA A 149 5.17 -7.29 -25.39
N GLY A 150 5.70 -6.59 -26.38
CA GLY A 150 6.50 -5.37 -26.18
C GLY A 150 7.96 -5.66 -25.84
N ASP A 151 8.69 -4.61 -25.49
CA ASP A 151 10.11 -4.64 -25.15
C ASP A 151 10.33 -3.83 -23.87
N TRP A 152 10.82 -4.47 -22.81
CA TRP A 152 11.00 -3.80 -21.52
C TRP A 152 11.94 -2.60 -21.60
N GLU A 153 13.08 -2.74 -22.29
CA GLU A 153 14.10 -1.70 -22.34
C GLU A 153 13.64 -0.51 -23.19
N ALA A 154 12.82 -0.76 -24.22
CA ALA A 154 12.26 0.30 -25.05
C ALA A 154 11.01 0.97 -24.43
N ASP A 155 10.16 0.20 -23.73
CA ASP A 155 8.86 0.66 -23.26
C ASP A 155 8.89 1.27 -21.83
N VAL A 156 9.93 0.95 -21.03
CA VAL A 156 10.04 1.37 -19.63
C VAL A 156 11.03 2.53 -19.46
N ASP A 157 10.47 3.73 -19.28
CA ASP A 157 11.22 4.93 -18.89
C ASP A 157 11.45 4.94 -17.36
N MET A 158 12.69 4.74 -16.94
CA MET A 158 13.11 4.71 -15.53
C MET A 158 12.86 6.06 -14.84
N ASP A 159 13.24 7.18 -15.47
CA ASP A 159 13.05 8.51 -14.88
C ASP A 159 11.56 8.80 -14.66
N ARG A 160 10.69 8.31 -15.55
CA ARG A 160 9.24 8.39 -15.37
C ARG A 160 8.76 7.57 -14.19
N CYS A 161 9.27 6.35 -14.01
CA CYS A 161 8.93 5.51 -12.86
C CYS A 161 9.33 6.19 -11.55
N GLU A 162 10.54 6.78 -11.49
CA GLU A 162 11.00 7.52 -10.31
C GLU A 162 10.09 8.72 -10.00
N ARG A 163 9.72 9.51 -11.02
CA ARG A 163 8.79 10.63 -10.84
C ARG A 163 7.44 10.18 -10.30
N MET A 164 6.88 9.07 -10.81
CA MET A 164 5.61 8.53 -10.32
C MET A 164 5.72 8.11 -8.85
N ALA A 165 6.76 7.37 -8.48
CA ALA A 165 6.99 6.93 -7.11
C ALA A 165 7.15 8.11 -6.13
N ARG A 166 7.98 9.11 -6.48
CA ARG A 166 8.18 10.33 -5.69
C ARG A 166 6.90 11.15 -5.55
N ASN A 167 6.07 11.22 -6.59
CA ASN A 167 4.77 11.89 -6.51
C ASN A 167 3.81 11.18 -5.54
N GLY A 168 3.84 9.85 -5.47
CA GLY A 168 3.09 9.07 -4.47
C GLY A 168 3.54 9.38 -3.05
N ILE A 169 4.85 9.49 -2.81
CA ILE A 169 5.40 9.91 -1.51
C ILE A 169 5.01 11.35 -1.17
N ARG A 170 5.04 12.27 -2.15
CA ARG A 170 4.61 13.65 -1.94
C ARG A 170 3.15 13.75 -1.50
N LEU A 171 2.26 12.96 -2.11
CA LEU A 171 0.86 12.88 -1.68
C LEU A 171 0.76 12.49 -0.20
N HIS A 172 1.55 11.51 0.25
CA HIS A 172 1.56 11.13 1.66
C HIS A 172 2.12 12.26 2.55
N MET A 173 3.18 12.95 2.12
CA MET A 173 3.72 14.10 2.84
C MET A 173 2.72 15.25 2.99
N ASP A 174 1.82 15.45 2.03
CA ASP A 174 0.70 16.40 2.17
C ASP A 174 -0.25 15.98 3.31
N GLU A 175 -0.53 14.68 3.45
CA GLU A 175 -1.32 14.14 4.56
C GLU A 175 -0.59 14.27 5.90
N VAL A 176 0.72 14.01 5.97
CA VAL A 176 1.54 14.22 7.18
C VAL A 176 1.53 15.68 7.62
N ASN A 177 1.74 16.61 6.69
CA ASN A 177 1.74 18.04 6.96
C ASN A 177 0.36 18.54 7.40
N SER A 178 -0.71 17.97 6.85
CA SER A 178 -2.08 18.25 7.29
C SER A 178 -2.34 17.68 8.68
N CYS A 179 -1.85 16.47 8.96
CA CYS A 179 -1.95 15.81 10.26
C CYS A 179 -1.28 16.62 11.36
N MET A 180 -0.05 17.09 11.13
CA MET A 180 0.67 17.98 12.06
C MET A 180 -0.13 19.23 12.45
N LYS A 181 -0.95 19.76 11.54
CA LYS A 181 -1.70 21.01 11.75
C LYS A 181 -3.09 20.79 12.37
N THR A 182 -3.71 19.65 12.09
CA THR A 182 -5.17 19.49 12.29
C THR A 182 -5.56 18.27 13.12
N VAL A 183 -4.63 17.36 13.42
CA VAL A 183 -4.94 16.19 14.26
C VAL A 183 -5.39 16.65 15.65
N ARG A 184 -6.44 16.02 16.16
CA ARG A 184 -6.97 16.31 17.49
C ARG A 184 -6.11 15.62 18.55
N GLN A 185 -5.87 16.29 19.67
CA GLN A 185 -5.08 15.72 20.76
C GLN A 185 -5.64 14.37 21.26
N GLU A 186 -6.96 14.22 21.29
CA GLU A 186 -7.64 12.94 21.62
C GLU A 186 -7.21 11.77 20.71
N GLU A 187 -6.99 12.05 19.42
CA GLU A 187 -6.57 11.05 18.44
C GLU A 187 -5.09 10.68 18.62
N VAL A 188 -4.26 11.69 18.89
CA VAL A 188 -2.84 11.52 19.23
C VAL A 188 -2.70 10.68 20.49
N ASP A 189 -3.41 11.02 21.57
CA ASP A 189 -3.33 10.32 22.84
C ASP A 189 -3.84 8.88 22.73
N ALA A 190 -4.91 8.65 21.97
CA ALA A 190 -5.39 7.30 21.70
C ALA A 190 -4.36 6.48 20.92
N TRP A 191 -3.73 7.05 19.89
CA TRP A 191 -2.66 6.39 19.15
C TRP A 191 -1.44 6.10 20.04
N ARG A 192 -1.03 7.05 20.89
CA ARG A 192 0.07 6.88 21.86
C ARG A 192 -0.22 5.73 22.84
N ALA A 193 -1.47 5.61 23.28
CA ALA A 193 -1.96 4.53 24.12
C ALA A 193 -2.17 3.19 23.38
N GLY A 194 -1.65 3.06 22.16
CA GLY A 194 -1.66 1.80 21.42
C GLY A 194 -2.97 1.46 20.72
N LYS A 195 -3.93 2.41 20.62
CA LYS A 195 -5.17 2.18 19.88
C LYS A 195 -4.87 1.86 18.41
N ARG A 196 -5.37 0.71 17.95
CA ARG A 196 -5.28 0.28 16.56
C ARG A 196 -6.66 -0.07 16.03
N ASP A 197 -6.87 0.13 14.74
CA ASP A 197 -8.06 -0.36 14.07
C ASP A 197 -8.07 -1.87 13.99
N PHE A 198 -9.25 -2.46 13.75
CA PHE A 198 -9.33 -3.90 13.52
C PHE A 198 -8.37 -4.34 12.39
N TRP A 199 -8.37 -3.68 11.24
CA TRP A 199 -7.29 -3.77 10.24
C TRP A 199 -6.43 -2.50 10.33
N PRO A 200 -5.29 -2.52 11.06
CA PRO A 200 -4.39 -1.39 11.15
C PRO A 200 -3.66 -1.19 9.82
N ALA A 201 -3.13 0.03 9.61
CA ALA A 201 -2.21 0.27 8.50
C ALA A 201 -0.99 -0.66 8.62
N PRO A 202 -0.51 -1.27 7.53
CA PRO A 202 0.73 -2.04 7.58
C PRO A 202 1.89 -1.13 7.99
N ASP A 203 2.46 -1.37 9.16
CA ASP A 203 3.61 -0.63 9.73
C ASP A 203 4.69 -1.56 10.29
N GLY A 204 4.58 -2.86 9.96
CA GLY A 204 5.43 -3.92 10.47
C GLY A 204 5.21 -4.26 11.95
N ARG A 205 4.14 -3.81 12.60
CA ARG A 205 3.78 -4.14 13.99
C ARG A 205 2.55 -5.03 14.07
N GLY A 206 2.38 -5.68 15.22
CA GLY A 206 1.19 -6.49 15.50
C GLY A 206 -0.13 -5.74 15.52
N TYR A 207 -1.22 -6.50 15.63
CA TYR A 207 -2.58 -5.97 15.70
C TYR A 207 -2.93 -5.31 17.03
N SER A 208 -2.18 -5.63 18.09
CA SER A 208 -2.31 -5.06 19.42
C SER A 208 -0.94 -4.64 19.93
N ILE A 209 -0.87 -3.44 20.50
CA ILE A 209 0.30 -2.91 21.19
C ILE A 209 -0.18 -2.21 22.45
N ASP A 210 0.57 -2.30 23.55
CA ASP A 210 0.16 -1.68 24.81
C ASP A 210 0.33 -0.15 24.77
N VAL A 211 1.52 0.28 24.37
CA VAL A 211 1.88 1.69 24.17
C VAL A 211 2.64 1.78 22.86
N HIS A 212 2.37 2.81 22.07
CA HIS A 212 3.09 2.98 20.82
C HIS A 212 4.58 3.28 21.11
N PRO A 213 5.54 2.51 20.55
CA PRO A 213 6.96 2.66 20.89
C PRO A 213 7.55 4.01 20.44
N LEU A 214 6.85 4.71 19.56
CA LEU A 214 7.21 6.05 19.06
C LEU A 214 6.49 7.19 19.77
N ALA A 215 5.64 6.89 20.76
CA ALA A 215 4.92 7.89 21.52
C ALA A 215 5.89 8.90 22.16
N GLN A 216 5.61 10.18 21.97
CA GLN A 216 6.32 11.27 22.64
C GLN A 216 5.36 12.01 23.59
N THR A 217 5.90 12.93 24.38
CA THR A 217 5.13 13.82 25.24
C THR A 217 4.93 15.18 24.58
N GLY A 218 3.80 15.83 24.86
CA GLY A 218 3.51 17.18 24.36
C GLY A 218 2.76 17.18 23.02
N PRO A 219 2.87 18.24 22.21
CA PRO A 219 2.24 18.33 20.90
C PRO A 219 2.62 17.16 19.99
N VAL A 220 1.82 16.92 18.95
CA VAL A 220 2.15 15.93 17.92
C VAL A 220 3.51 16.25 17.28
N THR A 221 4.37 15.24 17.18
CA THR A 221 5.66 15.34 16.51
C THR A 221 5.58 14.90 15.05
N LEU A 222 6.57 15.29 14.24
CA LEU A 222 6.61 14.93 12.82
C LEU A 222 6.57 13.41 12.57
N ILE A 223 7.28 12.64 13.42
CA ILE A 223 7.28 11.18 13.35
C ILE A 223 5.90 10.62 13.71
N GLU A 224 5.26 11.13 14.76
CA GLU A 224 3.91 10.71 15.12
C GLU A 224 2.90 11.03 14.01
N ALA A 225 3.04 12.18 13.34
CA ALA A 225 2.18 12.53 12.20
C ALA A 225 2.39 11.59 11.00
N TRP A 226 3.62 11.16 10.70
CA TRP A 226 3.88 10.12 9.69
C TRP A 226 3.14 8.82 10.02
N GLU A 227 3.24 8.36 11.27
CA GLU A 227 2.60 7.12 11.70
C GLU A 227 1.07 7.22 11.76
N ILE A 228 0.52 8.32 12.27
CA ILE A 228 -0.92 8.55 12.38
C ILE A 228 -1.55 8.74 10.99
N ALA A 229 -0.90 9.50 10.11
CA ALA A 229 -1.41 9.73 8.76
C ALA A 229 -1.23 8.52 7.84
N ARG A 230 -0.46 7.50 8.24
CA ARG A 230 -0.21 6.29 7.44
C ARG A 230 -1.54 5.69 6.96
N PRO A 231 -1.75 5.57 5.64
CA PRO A 231 -2.97 4.96 5.13
C PRO A 231 -2.93 3.46 5.39
N TRP A 232 -4.11 2.85 5.44
CA TRP A 232 -4.19 1.41 5.20
C TRP A 232 -3.95 1.13 3.72
N PHE A 233 -3.22 0.05 3.41
CA PHE A 233 -3.00 -0.51 2.09
C PHE A 233 -2.86 -2.03 2.22
N VAL A 234 -2.86 -2.76 1.12
CA VAL A 234 -2.59 -4.21 1.16
C VAL A 234 -1.14 -4.44 1.59
N ASP A 235 -0.91 -5.20 2.67
CA ASP A 235 0.45 -5.54 3.10
C ASP A 235 1.21 -6.17 1.91
N PRO A 236 2.38 -5.61 1.50
CA PRO A 236 3.14 -6.10 0.36
C PRO A 236 3.52 -7.59 0.43
N ASP A 237 3.56 -8.17 1.62
CA ASP A 237 3.88 -9.59 1.83
C ASP A 237 2.64 -10.51 1.78
N ALA A 238 1.42 -9.95 1.81
CA ALA A 238 0.19 -10.74 1.78
C ALA A 238 0.03 -11.45 0.42
N LYS A 239 -0.58 -12.65 0.43
CA LYS A 239 -0.89 -13.35 -0.82
C LYS A 239 -1.91 -12.54 -1.65
N PRO A 240 -1.79 -12.56 -3.00
CA PRO A 240 -2.71 -11.83 -3.88
C PRO A 240 -4.18 -12.15 -3.60
N PHE A 241 -5.04 -11.14 -3.62
CA PHE A 241 -6.48 -11.26 -3.44
C PHE A 241 -6.96 -11.71 -2.05
N MET A 242 -6.07 -11.79 -1.05
CA MET A 242 -6.45 -12.23 0.30
C MET A 242 -6.96 -11.11 1.20
N MET A 243 -6.72 -9.84 0.86
CA MET A 243 -7.13 -8.67 1.64
C MET A 243 -8.14 -7.77 0.91
N ASN A 244 -9.14 -8.39 0.30
CA ASN A 244 -10.19 -7.70 -0.42
C ASN A 244 -11.27 -7.06 0.47
N ALA A 245 -11.96 -6.05 -0.08
CA ALA A 245 -13.23 -5.56 0.42
C ALA A 245 -14.38 -6.13 -0.42
N VAL A 246 -15.22 -6.95 0.21
CA VAL A 246 -16.46 -7.46 -0.37
C VAL A 246 -17.65 -6.68 0.18
N HIS A 247 -18.56 -6.23 -0.69
CA HIS A 247 -19.81 -5.57 -0.29
C HIS A 247 -20.65 -6.50 0.61
N PRO A 248 -21.40 -5.99 1.61
CA PRO A 248 -22.27 -6.78 2.48
C PRO A 248 -23.19 -7.78 1.76
N GLU A 249 -23.68 -7.40 0.58
CA GLU A 249 -24.56 -8.21 -0.27
C GLU A 249 -23.79 -9.03 -1.31
N HIS A 250 -22.46 -9.09 -1.20
CA HIS A 250 -21.54 -9.90 -2.01
C HIS A 250 -21.47 -9.58 -3.52
N TRP A 251 -22.21 -8.61 -4.04
CA TRP A 251 -22.22 -8.28 -5.49
C TRP A 251 -21.00 -7.51 -5.99
N PHE A 252 -20.18 -6.93 -5.09
CA PHE A 252 -18.98 -6.18 -5.45
C PHE A 252 -17.77 -6.60 -4.63
N GLN A 253 -16.61 -6.66 -5.29
CA GLN A 253 -15.32 -6.91 -4.67
C GLN A 253 -14.24 -6.03 -5.31
N GLY A 254 -13.33 -5.55 -4.48
CA GLY A 254 -12.10 -4.91 -4.93
C GLY A 254 -11.08 -4.77 -3.79
N GLU A 255 -9.85 -4.48 -4.18
CA GLU A 255 -8.79 -4.04 -3.28
C GLU A 255 -8.73 -2.51 -3.33
N TYR A 256 -8.37 -1.89 -2.20
CA TYR A 256 -8.10 -0.46 -2.15
C TYR A 256 -6.58 -0.26 -2.18
N ASP A 257 -6.12 0.71 -2.96
CA ASP A 257 -4.69 1.04 -3.02
C ASP A 257 -4.30 1.73 -1.71
N LEU A 258 -4.91 2.89 -1.38
CA LEU A 258 -4.73 3.56 -0.07
C LEU A 258 -6.05 3.97 0.57
N VAL A 259 -6.15 3.82 1.90
CA VAL A 259 -7.28 4.27 2.72
C VAL A 259 -6.77 5.07 3.92
N TYR A 260 -6.76 6.40 3.81
CA TYR A 260 -6.48 7.32 4.91
C TYR A 260 -7.67 7.39 5.88
N ARG A 261 -7.40 7.33 7.18
CA ARG A 261 -8.43 7.24 8.24
C ARG A 261 -8.14 8.11 9.46
N TRP A 262 -7.31 9.12 9.31
CA TRP A 262 -6.93 10.06 10.37
C TRP A 262 -7.80 11.33 10.31
N GLY A 263 -7.86 12.09 11.40
CA GLY A 263 -8.55 13.39 11.44
C GLY A 263 -10.08 13.29 11.33
N GLY A 264 -10.65 12.14 11.71
CA GLY A 264 -12.09 11.88 11.64
C GLY A 264 -12.68 11.74 10.23
N GLN A 265 -11.84 11.72 9.20
CA GLN A 265 -12.25 11.56 7.80
C GLN A 265 -11.71 10.24 7.22
N LYS A 266 -12.39 9.74 6.19
CA LYS A 266 -11.92 8.59 5.40
C LYS A 266 -11.71 9.05 3.97
N LYS A 267 -10.49 8.92 3.46
CA LYS A 267 -10.17 9.20 2.06
C LYS A 267 -9.67 7.90 1.41
N ILE A 268 -10.28 7.53 0.30
CA ILE A 268 -9.87 6.38 -0.51
C ILE A 268 -9.13 6.95 -1.71
N VAL A 269 -7.93 6.47 -1.95
CA VAL A 269 -7.10 6.86 -3.08
C VAL A 269 -6.80 5.63 -3.91
N ASP A 270 -7.06 5.74 -5.20
CA ASP A 270 -6.72 4.77 -6.23
C ASP A 270 -5.47 5.30 -6.94
N ILE A 271 -4.34 4.63 -6.74
CA ILE A 271 -3.05 4.96 -7.35
C ILE A 271 -3.08 4.45 -8.79
N LYS A 272 -2.70 5.31 -9.73
CA LYS A 272 -2.58 4.93 -11.14
C LYS A 272 -1.26 5.42 -11.68
N ALA A 273 -0.42 4.49 -12.07
CA ALA A 273 0.81 4.75 -12.81
C ALA A 273 0.50 4.90 -14.30
N SER A 274 -0.19 5.98 -14.66
CA SER A 274 -0.51 6.31 -16.05
C SER A 274 -0.48 7.82 -16.29
N LEU A 275 -0.49 8.23 -17.55
CA LEU A 275 -0.48 9.65 -17.94
C LEU A 275 -1.85 10.34 -17.79
N GLY A 276 -2.88 9.65 -17.27
CA GLY A 276 -4.25 10.17 -17.23
C GLY A 276 -4.94 10.23 -18.60
N ASN A 277 -4.19 10.07 -19.69
CA ASN A 277 -4.73 9.62 -20.97
C ASN A 277 -4.84 8.11 -20.90
N SER A 278 -5.98 7.57 -21.33
CA SER A 278 -6.19 6.14 -21.43
C SER A 278 -5.12 5.52 -22.33
N ASP A 279 -4.06 4.97 -21.74
CA ASP A 279 -3.09 4.11 -22.43
C ASP A 279 -3.78 2.76 -22.72
N ARG A 280 -4.74 2.81 -23.64
CA ARG A 280 -5.38 1.70 -24.33
C ARG A 280 -5.18 1.89 -25.82
#